data_AF-Q8KAS8-F1
#
_entry.id   AF-Q8KAS8-F1
#
_cell.length_a   1.000
_cell.length_b   1.000
_cell.length_c   1.000
_cell.angle_alpha   90.00
_cell.angle_beta   90.00
_cell.angle_gamma   90.00
#
_symmetry.space_group_name_H-M   'P 1'
#
loop_
_entity.id
_entity.type
_entity.pdbx_description
1 polymer ?
#
loop_
_entity_poly.entity_id
_entity_poly.type
_entity_poly.pdbx_seq_one_letter_code
_entity_poly.pdbx_strand_id
1 'polypeptide(L)'
;MKKRFILYSHLVLALSFFMSVSPFNAFASQNGAIAQSSPQKNSSSRNAVLKFTTAKPLDNGNRFMVAIGKASYYTNRFRGQTTANGETFDMKEFTAAHRSLPFGTIVRVTNLNNGKMVFVKINDRGPYVKNRIIDLSKAAAKQLDLVDSGVGRVKIEAYN
;
A
#
# COMPACT_ATOMS: atom_id res chain seq x y z
N MET A 1 39.26 -64.08 27.28
CA MET A 1 40.36 -65.01 26.92
C MET A 1 40.55 -65.01 25.40
N LYS A 2 41.76 -64.62 24.96
CA LYS A 2 42.53 -65.04 23.77
C LYS A 2 41.88 -65.16 22.36
N LYS A 3 42.39 -64.28 21.47
CA LYS A 3 42.86 -64.50 20.07
C LYS A 3 41.76 -64.62 18.98
N ARG A 4 41.88 -64.01 17.79
CA ARG A 4 42.98 -64.14 16.81
C ARG A 4 43.14 -62.94 15.87
N PHE A 5 44.41 -62.66 15.55
CA PHE A 5 44.94 -61.90 14.42
C PHE A 5 44.60 -62.56 13.07
N ILE A 6 44.56 -61.79 11.98
CA ILE A 6 45.23 -62.07 10.68
C ILE A 6 45.45 -60.73 9.94
N LEU A 7 46.66 -60.61 9.37
CA LEU A 7 47.25 -59.53 8.58
C LEU A 7 46.52 -59.29 7.24
N TYR A 8 46.60 -58.08 6.70
CA TYR A 8 47.00 -57.87 5.31
C TYR A 8 47.88 -56.63 5.16
N SER A 9 49.08 -56.90 4.68
CA SER A 9 50.04 -56.00 4.05
C SER A 9 49.45 -55.50 2.73
N HIS A 10 49.65 -54.23 2.37
CA HIS A 10 50.30 -53.83 1.12
C HIS A 10 50.45 -52.31 1.03
N LEU A 11 51.72 -51.93 1.19
CA LEU A 11 52.41 -50.77 0.63
C LEU A 11 52.04 -50.54 -0.85
N VAL A 12 51.54 -49.35 -1.21
CA VAL A 12 51.72 -48.76 -2.55
C VAL A 12 51.94 -47.25 -2.44
N LEU A 13 52.89 -46.83 -3.25
CA LEU A 13 53.61 -45.58 -3.37
C LEU A 13 52.76 -44.42 -3.92
N ALA A 14 53.06 -43.23 -3.39
CA ALA A 14 53.04 -41.89 -4.00
C ALA A 14 52.27 -41.63 -5.32
N LEU A 15 51.41 -40.61 -5.29
CA LEU A 15 51.42 -39.60 -6.34
C LEU A 15 51.06 -38.23 -5.80
N SER A 16 51.98 -37.30 -5.98
CA SER A 16 51.91 -35.88 -5.72
C SER A 16 50.81 -35.21 -6.55
N PHE A 17 49.95 -34.41 -5.89
CA PHE A 17 49.21 -33.35 -6.58
C PHE A 17 49.32 -32.03 -5.82
N PHE A 18 49.71 -31.03 -6.58
CA PHE A 18 50.12 -29.69 -6.21
C PHE A 18 48.87 -28.78 -6.11
N MET A 19 48.94 -27.79 -5.21
CA MET A 19 48.26 -26.47 -5.28
C MET A 19 46.73 -26.38 -5.16
N SER A 20 46.26 -25.90 -4.00
CA SER A 20 45.46 -24.66 -3.91
C SER A 20 45.16 -24.38 -2.43
N VAL A 21 45.82 -23.37 -1.87
CA VAL A 21 45.50 -22.84 -0.54
C VAL A 21 44.45 -21.75 -0.75
N SER A 22 43.17 -22.04 -0.48
CA SER A 22 42.16 -21.00 -0.31
C SER A 22 42.18 -20.53 1.14
N PRO A 23 42.39 -19.25 1.45
CA PRO A 23 42.45 -18.80 2.83
C PRO A 23 41.05 -18.67 3.45
N PHE A 24 40.99 -19.12 4.70
CA PHE A 24 40.25 -18.53 5.81
C PHE A 24 38.72 -18.54 5.77
N ASN A 25 38.16 -19.55 6.46
CA ASN A 25 36.93 -19.37 7.24
C ASN A 25 37.29 -18.68 8.56
N ALA A 26 37.00 -17.37 8.65
CA ALA A 26 36.76 -16.73 9.94
C ALA A 26 35.24 -16.66 10.16
N PHE A 27 34.76 -17.58 10.98
CA PHE A 27 33.40 -17.64 11.47
C PHE A 27 33.18 -16.48 12.45
N ALA A 28 32.59 -15.39 11.96
CA ALA A 28 32.06 -14.32 12.78
C ALA A 28 30.53 -14.40 12.79
N SER A 29 30.01 -14.78 13.95
CA SER A 29 28.59 -14.72 14.31
C SER A 29 28.08 -13.29 14.21
N GLN A 30 27.24 -13.01 13.21
CA GLN A 30 26.39 -11.83 13.13
C GLN A 30 24.98 -12.30 12.76
N ASN A 31 24.18 -12.63 13.78
CA ASN A 31 22.73 -12.57 13.67
C ASN A 31 22.36 -11.08 13.50
N GLY A 32 22.14 -10.65 12.27
CA GLY A 32 21.78 -9.28 11.91
C GLY A 32 20.78 -9.28 10.76
N ALA A 33 19.60 -8.73 11.02
CA ALA A 33 18.43 -8.74 10.16
C ALA A 33 18.69 -8.36 8.68
N ILE A 34 18.05 -9.11 7.78
CA ILE A 34 17.72 -8.68 6.42
C ILE A 34 16.81 -7.45 6.54
N ALA A 35 17.39 -6.26 6.56
CA ALA A 35 16.66 -5.02 6.48
C ALA A 35 16.28 -4.78 5.01
N GLN A 36 15.01 -5.07 4.72
CA GLN A 36 14.31 -4.63 3.52
C GLN A 36 14.55 -3.13 3.31
N SER A 37 15.22 -2.76 2.21
CA SER A 37 15.17 -1.38 1.73
C SER A 37 13.72 -1.05 1.39
N SER A 38 13.20 -0.08 2.13
CA SER A 38 11.79 0.26 2.22
C SER A 38 11.33 0.95 0.92
N PRO A 39 10.09 0.74 0.45
CA PRO A 39 9.53 1.58 -0.61
C PRO A 39 9.41 3.01 -0.06
N GLN A 40 9.98 3.99 -0.78
CA GLN A 40 9.80 5.42 -0.48
C GLN A 40 8.30 5.76 -0.40
N LYS A 41 7.77 5.84 0.83
CA LYS A 41 6.39 6.26 1.10
C LYS A 41 6.25 7.75 0.74
N ASN A 42 5.52 8.00 -0.34
CA ASN A 42 4.98 9.27 -0.83
C ASN A 42 4.70 10.33 0.26
N SER A 43 5.70 11.17 0.57
CA SER A 43 5.54 12.42 1.30
C SER A 43 4.68 13.42 0.51
N SER A 44 4.71 13.35 -0.82
CA SER A 44 3.98 14.23 -1.73
C SER A 44 2.46 14.09 -1.65
N SER A 45 1.93 12.87 -1.48
CA SER A 45 0.47 12.64 -1.40
C SER A 45 -0.13 13.14 -0.09
N ARG A 46 0.57 12.91 1.04
CA ARG A 46 0.14 13.46 2.35
C ARG A 46 0.25 14.97 2.39
N ASN A 47 1.35 15.53 1.87
CA ASN A 47 1.53 16.97 1.82
C ASN A 47 0.48 17.67 0.94
N ALA A 48 0.04 17.04 -0.17
CA ALA A 48 -1.05 17.57 -0.97
C ALA A 48 -2.38 17.61 -0.18
N VAL A 49 -2.81 16.48 0.40
CA VAL A 49 -4.05 16.41 1.19
C VAL A 49 -4.01 17.34 2.41
N LEU A 50 -2.86 17.44 3.08
CA LEU A 50 -2.68 18.36 4.22
C LEU A 50 -2.74 19.82 3.78
N LYS A 51 -2.12 20.19 2.64
CA LYS A 51 -2.24 21.55 2.08
C LYS A 51 -3.70 21.91 1.78
N PHE A 52 -4.52 20.96 1.30
CA PHE A 52 -5.94 21.19 1.03
C PHE A 52 -6.83 21.19 2.28
N THR A 53 -6.43 20.50 3.34
CA THR A 53 -7.19 20.48 4.62
C THR A 53 -6.99 21.76 5.43
N THR A 54 -5.83 22.41 5.30
CA THR A 54 -5.47 23.63 6.05
C THR A 54 -5.78 24.93 5.30
N ALA A 55 -6.02 24.86 3.98
CA ALA A 55 -6.36 26.03 3.18
C ALA A 55 -7.87 26.36 3.23
N LYS A 56 -8.18 27.67 3.20
CA LYS A 56 -9.51 28.27 2.95
C LYS A 56 -10.25 27.58 1.78
N PRO A 57 -11.60 27.64 1.68
CA PRO A 57 -12.35 26.96 0.62
C PRO A 57 -11.76 27.27 -0.76
N LEU A 58 -11.39 26.22 -1.49
CA LEU A 58 -10.76 26.23 -2.82
C LEU A 58 -11.75 26.68 -3.92
N ASP A 59 -12.48 27.78 -3.71
CA ASP A 59 -13.31 28.37 -4.75
C ASP A 59 -12.51 29.42 -5.55
N ASN A 60 -11.38 28.99 -6.09
CA ASN A 60 -10.50 29.82 -6.90
C ASN A 60 -10.80 29.64 -8.41
N GLY A 61 -11.94 29.02 -8.76
CA GLY A 61 -12.25 28.60 -10.13
C GLY A 61 -11.67 27.25 -10.57
N ASN A 62 -10.93 26.53 -9.72
CA ASN A 62 -10.26 25.27 -10.08
C ASN A 62 -11.16 24.02 -10.01
N ARG A 63 -12.44 24.18 -9.68
CA ARG A 63 -13.40 23.08 -9.58
C ARG A 63 -13.99 22.79 -10.96
N PHE A 64 -13.73 21.61 -11.50
CA PHE A 64 -14.14 21.25 -12.86
C PHE A 64 -15.29 20.23 -12.91
N MET A 65 -15.65 19.60 -11.79
CA MET A 65 -16.77 18.66 -11.75
C MET A 65 -17.52 18.71 -10.41
N VAL A 66 -18.85 18.60 -10.49
CA VAL A 66 -19.74 18.44 -9.33
C VAL A 66 -20.72 17.33 -9.62
N ALA A 67 -20.89 16.39 -8.69
CA ALA A 67 -21.90 15.35 -8.82
C ALA A 67 -22.51 14.99 -7.46
N ILE A 68 -23.76 14.52 -7.48
CA ILE A 68 -24.46 14.00 -6.30
C ILE A 68 -24.81 12.53 -6.56
N GLY A 69 -24.59 11.69 -5.56
CA GLY A 69 -24.86 10.26 -5.69
C GLY A 69 -24.58 9.51 -4.40
N LYS A 70 -24.59 8.19 -4.45
CA LYS A 70 -24.24 7.36 -3.28
C LYS A 70 -22.73 7.14 -3.21
N ALA A 71 -22.18 7.25 -2.01
CA ALA A 71 -20.87 6.76 -1.66
C ALA A 71 -20.99 5.42 -0.92
N SER A 72 -19.96 4.59 -1.03
CA SER A 72 -19.68 3.52 -0.08
C SER A 72 -18.20 3.55 0.32
N TYR A 73 -17.72 2.52 1.00
CA TYR A 73 -16.31 2.39 1.32
C TYR A 73 -15.80 0.95 1.20
N TYR A 74 -14.49 0.81 1.00
CA TYR A 74 -13.85 -0.49 0.92
C TYR A 74 -13.87 -1.23 2.26
N THR A 75 -14.21 -2.51 2.21
CA THR A 75 -14.10 -3.41 3.36
C THR A 75 -12.66 -3.87 3.58
N ASN A 76 -12.36 -4.44 4.74
CA ASN A 76 -10.99 -4.84 5.13
C ASN A 76 -10.32 -5.83 4.15
N ARG A 77 -11.10 -6.55 3.33
CA ARG A 77 -10.59 -7.55 2.36
C ARG A 77 -9.68 -6.96 1.27
N PHE A 78 -9.80 -5.66 1.01
CA PHE A 78 -9.01 -4.97 -0.02
C PHE A 78 -7.64 -4.50 0.47
N ARG A 79 -7.40 -4.55 1.79
CA ARG A 79 -6.15 -4.07 2.39
C ARG A 79 -4.94 -4.76 1.76
N GLY A 80 -3.98 -3.97 1.29
CA GLY A 80 -2.74 -4.49 0.70
C GLY A 80 -2.85 -4.94 -0.75
N GLN A 81 -4.04 -4.85 -1.37
CA GLN A 81 -4.20 -5.09 -2.80
C GLN A 81 -3.67 -3.91 -3.61
N THR A 82 -3.22 -4.18 -4.83
CA THR A 82 -2.81 -3.14 -5.79
C THR A 82 -4.05 -2.44 -6.35
N THR A 83 -4.10 -1.11 -6.28
CA THR A 83 -5.14 -0.29 -6.89
C THR A 83 -4.91 -0.12 -8.38
N ALA A 84 -5.91 0.37 -9.11
CA ALA A 84 -5.81 0.54 -10.57
C ALA A 84 -4.71 1.50 -11.04
N ASN A 85 -4.19 2.37 -10.16
CA ASN A 85 -3.03 3.22 -10.47
C ASN A 85 -1.67 2.59 -10.09
N GLY A 86 -1.65 1.35 -9.61
CA GLY A 86 -0.44 0.63 -9.20
C GLY A 86 0.00 0.86 -7.75
N GLU A 87 -0.66 1.74 -6.98
CA GLU A 87 -0.36 1.93 -5.55
C GLU A 87 -0.89 0.74 -4.71
N THR A 88 -0.31 0.51 -3.53
CA THR A 88 -0.88 -0.43 -2.56
C THR A 88 -2.01 0.26 -1.80
N PHE A 89 -3.19 -0.36 -1.76
CA PHE A 89 -4.32 0.16 -1.02
C PHE A 89 -4.08 0.16 0.50
N ASP A 90 -4.03 1.36 1.09
CA ASP A 90 -4.02 1.58 2.53
C ASP A 90 -5.37 2.18 2.99
N MET A 91 -6.06 1.44 3.85
CA MET A 91 -7.34 1.84 4.42
C MET A 91 -7.27 3.10 5.29
N LYS A 92 -6.07 3.45 5.77
CA LYS A 92 -5.80 4.58 6.66
C LYS A 92 -5.56 5.89 5.90
N GLU A 93 -5.33 5.84 4.59
CA GLU A 93 -5.12 7.03 3.78
C GLU A 93 -6.45 7.60 3.26
N PHE A 94 -6.48 8.89 2.93
CA PHE A 94 -7.66 9.56 2.37
C PHE A 94 -7.68 9.40 0.84
N THR A 95 -8.09 8.22 0.40
CA THR A 95 -8.15 7.84 -1.02
C THR A 95 -9.53 7.34 -1.41
N ALA A 96 -9.80 7.30 -2.72
CA ALA A 96 -11.06 6.82 -3.25
C ALA A 96 -10.94 6.25 -4.69
N ALA A 97 -11.90 5.41 -5.05
CA ALA A 97 -12.14 4.99 -6.42
C ALA A 97 -13.21 5.84 -7.11
N HIS A 98 -12.93 6.21 -8.36
CA HIS A 98 -13.88 6.83 -9.26
C HIS A 98 -13.73 6.27 -10.68
N ARG A 99 -14.83 6.24 -11.46
CA ARG A 99 -14.88 5.54 -12.75
C ARG A 99 -13.97 6.17 -13.80
N SER A 100 -13.99 7.50 -13.86
CA SER A 100 -13.39 8.25 -14.97
C SER A 100 -12.54 9.45 -14.53
N LEU A 101 -12.45 9.74 -13.23
CA LEU A 101 -11.63 10.87 -12.80
C LEU A 101 -10.15 10.50 -12.98
N PRO A 102 -9.31 11.43 -13.46
CA PRO A 102 -7.88 11.20 -13.53
C PRO A 102 -7.32 10.73 -12.17
N PHE A 103 -6.29 9.88 -12.21
CA PHE A 103 -5.59 9.53 -10.98
C PHE A 103 -4.86 10.76 -10.45
N GLY A 104 -4.83 10.90 -9.12
CA GLY A 104 -4.27 12.08 -8.44
C GLY A 104 -5.26 13.22 -8.25
N THR A 105 -6.42 13.22 -8.92
CA THR A 105 -7.46 14.24 -8.71
C THR A 105 -7.85 14.31 -7.25
N ILE A 106 -7.93 15.55 -6.73
CA ILE A 106 -8.40 15.82 -5.39
C ILE A 106 -9.91 16.06 -5.43
N VAL A 107 -10.63 15.36 -4.57
CA VAL A 107 -12.08 15.42 -4.50
C VAL A 107 -12.51 15.78 -3.09
N ARG A 108 -13.27 16.87 -2.96
CA ARG A 108 -14.04 17.14 -1.75
C ARG A 108 -15.28 16.27 -1.77
N VAL A 109 -15.47 15.48 -0.73
CA VAL A 109 -16.66 14.66 -0.53
C VAL A 109 -17.41 15.23 0.66
N THR A 110 -18.68 15.60 0.47
CA THR A 110 -19.55 16.08 1.53
C THR A 110 -20.69 15.10 1.74
N ASN A 111 -20.84 14.59 2.96
CA ASN A 111 -22.01 13.82 3.36
C ASN A 111 -23.20 14.76 3.53
N LEU A 112 -24.25 14.55 2.74
CA LEU A 112 -25.42 15.43 2.71
C LEU A 112 -26.34 15.27 3.92
N ASN A 113 -26.18 14.21 4.70
CA ASN A 113 -27.01 13.96 5.88
C ASN A 113 -26.55 14.74 7.11
N ASN A 114 -25.23 15.00 7.24
CA ASN A 114 -24.65 15.65 8.42
C ASN A 114 -23.75 16.86 8.09
N GLY A 115 -23.54 17.16 6.80
CA GLY A 115 -22.69 18.27 6.36
C GLY A 115 -21.19 18.04 6.52
N LYS A 116 -20.75 16.90 7.08
CA LYS A 116 -19.32 16.59 7.23
C LYS A 116 -18.66 16.43 5.87
N MET A 117 -17.40 16.83 5.77
CA MET A 117 -16.64 16.73 4.53
C MET A 117 -15.22 16.23 4.74
N VAL A 118 -14.66 15.63 3.68
CA VAL A 118 -13.27 15.16 3.64
C VAL A 118 -12.72 15.34 2.22
N PHE A 119 -11.42 15.62 2.11
CA PHE A 119 -10.72 15.59 0.83
C PHE A 119 -10.07 14.22 0.62
N VAL A 120 -10.22 13.66 -0.57
CA VAL A 120 -9.61 12.38 -0.96
C VAL A 120 -8.86 12.51 -2.28
N LYS A 121 -7.83 11.69 -2.45
CA LYS A 121 -7.12 11.51 -3.73
C LYS A 121 -7.72 10.33 -4.49
N ILE A 122 -8.02 10.51 -5.78
CA ILE A 122 -8.41 9.39 -6.65
C ILE A 122 -7.18 8.54 -6.97
N ASN A 123 -7.20 7.28 -6.55
CA ASN A 123 -6.10 6.34 -6.82
C ASN A 123 -6.59 4.98 -7.36
N ASP A 124 -7.89 4.83 -7.55
CA ASP A 124 -8.45 3.54 -7.95
C ASP A 124 -9.68 3.69 -8.87
N ARG A 125 -10.17 2.58 -9.42
CA ARG A 125 -11.28 2.51 -10.38
C ARG A 125 -12.49 1.78 -9.81
N GLY A 126 -13.66 2.21 -10.27
CA GLY A 126 -14.96 1.83 -9.71
C GLY A 126 -15.70 3.09 -9.20
N PRO A 127 -16.78 2.96 -8.43
CA PRO A 127 -17.55 1.74 -8.17
C PRO A 127 -18.12 1.13 -9.46
N TYR A 128 -18.20 -0.20 -9.54
CA TYR A 128 -18.93 -0.88 -10.63
C TYR A 128 -20.38 -1.21 -10.26
N VAL A 129 -20.74 -1.02 -9.00
CA VAL A 129 -22.13 -1.14 -8.53
C VAL A 129 -22.95 0.04 -9.04
N LYS A 130 -24.13 -0.24 -9.58
CA LYS A 130 -25.09 0.78 -10.06
C LYS A 130 -25.41 1.79 -8.95
N ASN A 131 -25.64 3.04 -9.34
CA ASN A 131 -26.06 4.15 -8.47
C ASN A 131 -25.08 4.59 -7.37
N ARG A 132 -23.85 4.06 -7.34
CA ARG A 132 -22.74 4.64 -6.56
C ARG A 132 -21.84 5.46 -7.46
N ILE A 133 -21.32 6.58 -6.95
CA ILE A 133 -20.44 7.48 -7.71
C ILE A 133 -19.00 7.44 -7.20
N ILE A 134 -18.78 7.04 -5.95
CA ILE A 134 -17.44 7.00 -5.34
C ILE A 134 -17.38 5.91 -4.26
N ASP A 135 -16.27 5.18 -4.21
CA ASP A 135 -15.96 4.24 -3.12
C ASP A 135 -14.76 4.77 -2.34
N LEU A 136 -14.94 5.01 -1.04
CA LEU A 136 -13.98 5.68 -0.16
C LEU A 136 -13.07 4.68 0.55
N SER A 137 -11.91 5.14 1.01
CA SER A 137 -11.18 4.44 2.06
C SER A 137 -11.97 4.43 3.37
N LYS A 138 -11.64 3.49 4.28
CA LYS A 138 -12.31 3.41 5.59
C LYS A 138 -12.01 4.63 6.46
N ALA A 139 -10.82 5.21 6.36
CA ALA A 139 -10.49 6.46 7.06
C ALA A 139 -11.35 7.64 6.58
N ALA A 140 -11.54 7.80 5.27
CA ALA A 140 -12.40 8.84 4.71
C ALA A 140 -13.86 8.63 5.11
N ALA A 141 -14.36 7.38 5.04
CA ALA A 141 -15.72 7.04 5.46
C ALA A 141 -15.96 7.32 6.95
N LYS A 142 -14.97 7.07 7.81
CA LYS A 142 -15.03 7.39 9.24
C LYS A 142 -15.16 8.90 9.46
N GLN A 143 -14.40 9.70 8.73
CA GLN A 143 -14.47 11.17 8.83
C GLN A 143 -15.85 11.73 8.44
N LEU A 144 -16.56 11.04 7.54
CA LEU A 144 -17.89 11.41 7.06
C LEU A 144 -19.05 10.83 7.90
N ASP A 145 -18.77 10.03 8.93
CA ASP A 145 -19.74 9.18 9.64
C ASP A 145 -20.55 8.24 8.71
N LEU A 146 -19.87 7.62 7.75
CA LEU A 146 -20.49 6.66 6.81
C LEU A 146 -20.22 5.19 7.17
N VAL A 147 -19.42 4.93 8.22
CA VAL A 147 -19.04 3.55 8.58
C VAL A 147 -20.24 2.75 9.02
N ASP A 148 -21.07 3.29 9.92
CA ASP A 148 -22.20 2.55 10.49
C ASP A 148 -23.34 2.36 9.47
N SER A 149 -23.55 3.34 8.60
CA SER A 149 -24.56 3.28 7.54
C SER A 149 -24.15 2.44 6.33
N GLY A 150 -22.84 2.20 6.14
CA GLY A 150 -22.29 1.48 4.98
C GLY A 150 -22.30 2.28 3.67
N VAL A 151 -23.39 3.00 3.43
CA VAL A 151 -23.64 3.82 2.24
C VAL A 151 -24.28 5.15 2.65
N GLY A 152 -23.98 6.22 1.91
CA GLY A 152 -24.58 7.53 2.17
C GLY A 152 -24.69 8.38 0.93
N ARG A 153 -25.61 9.35 0.95
CA ARG A 153 -25.76 10.32 -0.14
C ARG A 153 -24.70 11.42 0.04
N VAL A 154 -23.90 11.63 -0.98
CA VAL A 154 -22.80 12.59 -0.96
C VAL A 154 -22.88 13.54 -2.14
N LYS A 155 -22.28 14.71 -1.96
CA LYS A 155 -21.84 15.59 -3.05
C LYS A 155 -20.34 15.42 -3.21
N ILE A 156 -19.87 15.24 -4.44
CA ILE A 156 -18.44 15.28 -4.78
C ILE A 156 -18.13 16.51 -5.60
N GLU A 157 -16.97 17.11 -5.35
CA GLU A 157 -16.44 18.25 -6.08
C GLU A 157 -14.98 17.97 -6.42
N ALA A 158 -14.63 17.94 -7.69
CA ALA A 158 -13.29 17.62 -8.17
C ALA A 158 -12.52 18.88 -8.56
N TYR A 159 -11.24 18.90 -8.21
CA TYR A 159 -10.32 20.03 -8.38
C TYR A 159 -9.10 19.63 -9.19
N ASN A 160 -8.68 20.51 -10.11
CA ASN A 160 -7.43 20.41 -10.87
C ASN A 160 -6.29 21.14 -10.16
#